data_AF-A0A4U8SNW5-F1
#
_entry.id   AF-A0A4U8SNW5-F1
#
_cell.length_a   1.000
_cell.length_b   1.000
_cell.length_c   1.000
_cell.angle_alpha   90.00
_cell.angle_beta   90.00
_cell.angle_gamma   90.00
#
_symmetry.space_group_name_H-M   'P 1'
#
loop_
_entity.id
_entity.type
_entity.pdbx_description
1 polymer ?
#
loop_
_entity_poly.entity_id
_entity_poly.type
_entity_poly.pdbx_seq_one_letter_code
_entity_poly.pdbx_strand_id
1 'polypeptide(L)'
;MIGKVATPIPTKLEVENATTIKLDQKILQDYKANAPQRENKIAEARAAEAQAQEEREAKIAQTKARVDNILGLHSKLVEGVGLQSNYGLNAQKLNYFTENLHSTSVTHNSLTKEMQYNFSGYATYSEDREIENAGAMPSYFNAKGVSKYLDTPVGQMEVFLDLDDDNDLYSVGSLDYVGQLINLDINQDGILNSDDDFFDKIKLRGYNSSGEEIVLKLTDLYNSLDLTQFVDTKQNGTSLFRPELSYKQINEEQQKNFREMFKNNADESGWIDFRKTYRDEGGLEQLVYGDLMNSLNLAYNKKGINGVDRLEVLRFNAYDGRNGDLSKNYIIDKKERFAAMYQDYYGGGNKLAIEREFQTITGMKFSEEKFNEFYNGLNNAVTATKYANALQDTDSVVAMKLNDNGMITFKFDSGRSIEVAFEDLYVSDGEFNVTSKGEQTSIMSETTSLSDEELNKLDFMQIGVQTYNEVLSLADLGIEFIQKEMFKSGKIGFVLTKGDDTTLIASDLYKIQSVEDMVKFAELEEKDKLRATKFEKEA
;
A
#
# COMPACT_ATOMS: atom_id res chain seq x y z
N MET A 1 3.50 -32.96 56.88
CA MET A 1 4.95 -32.77 56.68
C MET A 1 5.15 -31.33 56.26
N ILE A 2 5.58 -30.48 57.21
CA ILE A 2 5.73 -29.03 57.00
C ILE A 2 7.19 -28.79 56.59
N GLY A 3 7.38 -28.25 55.39
CA GLY A 3 8.70 -27.98 54.80
C GLY A 3 9.47 -26.94 55.61
N LYS A 4 10.78 -27.18 55.79
CA LYS A 4 11.71 -26.28 56.47
C LYS A 4 11.75 -24.92 55.75
N VAL A 5 11.44 -23.87 56.49
CA VAL A 5 11.66 -22.47 56.10
C VAL A 5 13.17 -22.21 56.08
N ALA A 6 13.68 -21.74 54.94
CA ALA A 6 15.07 -21.29 54.82
C ALA A 6 15.24 -19.94 55.54
N THR A 7 16.21 -19.84 56.43
CA THR A 7 16.58 -18.59 57.09
C THR A 7 17.21 -17.61 56.09
N PRO A 8 16.92 -16.29 56.17
CA PRO A 8 17.48 -15.30 55.24
C PRO A 8 19.00 -15.17 55.43
N ILE A 9 19.72 -15.00 54.34
CA ILE A 9 21.15 -14.68 54.33
C ILE A 9 21.28 -13.16 54.53
N PRO A 10 22.08 -12.67 55.50
CA PRO A 10 22.19 -11.25 55.77
C PRO A 10 22.80 -10.48 54.59
N THR A 11 22.30 -9.28 54.33
CA THR A 11 22.82 -8.39 53.29
C THR A 11 24.09 -7.66 53.77
N LYS A 12 24.90 -7.17 52.83
CA LYS A 12 26.18 -6.49 53.10
C LYS A 12 26.03 -5.29 54.07
N LEU A 13 24.86 -4.64 54.07
CA LEU A 13 24.53 -3.53 54.96
C LEU A 13 24.31 -3.95 56.43
N GLU A 14 23.87 -5.20 56.68
CA GLU A 14 23.64 -5.73 58.03
C GLU A 14 24.96 -6.10 58.73
N VAL A 15 26.04 -6.27 57.97
CA VAL A 15 27.38 -6.61 58.48
C VAL A 15 28.20 -5.36 58.80
N GLU A 16 27.98 -4.25 58.09
CA GLU A 16 28.76 -3.01 58.27
C GLU A 16 28.29 -2.14 59.46
N ASN A 17 27.07 -2.35 59.99
CA ASN A 17 26.53 -1.56 61.11
C ASN A 17 26.60 -2.23 62.50
N ALA A 18 27.23 -3.39 62.65
CA ALA A 18 27.30 -4.09 63.95
C ALA A 18 28.66 -3.92 64.66
N THR A 19 29.04 -2.69 64.99
CA THR A 19 30.18 -2.37 65.87
C THR A 19 29.86 -2.59 67.35
N THR A 20 29.07 -3.60 67.72
CA THR A 20 29.07 -4.14 69.09
C THR A 20 28.30 -5.45 69.10
N ILE A 21 28.99 -6.58 68.97
CA ILE A 21 28.70 -7.89 69.55
C ILE A 21 29.87 -8.78 69.11
N LYS A 22 30.43 -9.59 70.02
CA LYS A 22 31.40 -10.64 69.69
C LYS A 22 30.76 -11.60 68.70
N LEU A 23 30.92 -11.34 67.40
CA LEU A 23 30.58 -12.31 66.37
C LEU A 23 31.55 -13.48 66.57
N ASP A 24 30.98 -14.64 66.85
CA ASP A 24 31.69 -15.89 67.12
C ASP A 24 32.77 -16.10 66.05
N GLN A 25 34.04 -16.32 66.45
CA GLN A 25 35.16 -16.53 65.52
C GLN A 25 34.85 -17.64 64.49
N LYS A 26 33.98 -18.57 64.88
CA LYS A 26 33.41 -19.61 64.04
C LYS A 26 32.59 -19.06 62.87
N ILE A 27 31.74 -18.05 63.09
CA ILE A 27 30.94 -17.41 62.02
C ILE A 27 31.86 -16.70 61.01
N LEU A 28 32.92 -16.05 61.48
CA LEU A 28 33.89 -15.40 60.60
C LEU A 28 34.76 -16.41 59.83
N GLN A 29 35.13 -17.54 60.45
CA GLN A 29 35.82 -18.65 59.79
C GLN A 29 34.92 -19.35 58.77
N ASP A 30 33.67 -19.64 59.10
CA ASP A 30 32.68 -20.23 58.18
C ASP A 30 32.37 -19.28 57.01
N TYR A 31 32.32 -17.97 57.28
CA TYR A 31 32.21 -16.97 56.22
C TYR A 31 33.43 -17.03 55.30
N LYS A 32 34.66 -17.06 55.80
CA LYS A 32 35.87 -17.13 54.96
C LYS A 32 36.00 -18.49 54.23
N ALA A 33 35.66 -19.60 54.89
CA ALA A 33 35.73 -20.95 54.31
C ALA A 33 34.74 -21.14 53.15
N ASN A 34 33.57 -20.49 53.21
CA ASN A 34 32.56 -20.53 52.15
C ASN A 34 32.74 -19.44 51.07
N ALA A 35 33.82 -18.65 51.10
CA ALA A 35 34.07 -17.62 50.08
C ALA A 35 34.10 -18.17 48.65
N PRO A 36 34.74 -19.32 48.34
CA PRO A 36 34.75 -19.88 46.98
C PRO A 36 33.36 -20.32 46.51
N GLN A 37 32.52 -20.84 47.42
CA GLN A 37 31.14 -21.24 47.09
C GLN A 37 30.26 -20.02 46.82
N ARG A 38 30.48 -18.90 47.53
CA ARG A 38 29.77 -17.64 47.25
C ARG A 38 30.23 -17.02 45.93
N GLU A 39 31.53 -17.03 45.66
CA GLU A 39 32.09 -16.57 44.38
C GLU A 39 31.53 -17.39 43.20
N ASN A 40 31.44 -18.72 43.33
CA ASN A 40 30.79 -19.56 42.34
C ASN A 40 29.31 -19.22 42.16
N LYS A 41 28.54 -19.04 43.23
CA LYS A 41 27.12 -18.63 43.13
C LYS A 41 26.94 -17.25 42.48
N ILE A 42 27.84 -16.32 42.75
CA ILE A 42 27.82 -14.99 42.11
C ILE A 42 28.21 -15.11 40.63
N ALA A 43 29.17 -15.96 40.29
CA ALA A 43 29.54 -16.23 38.91
C ALA A 43 28.40 -16.92 38.13
N GLU A 44 27.73 -17.90 38.73
CA GLU A 44 26.53 -18.55 38.20
C GLU A 44 25.38 -17.55 37.98
N ALA A 45 25.13 -16.67 38.96
CA ALA A 45 24.11 -15.62 38.84
C ALA A 45 24.43 -14.63 37.71
N ARG A 46 25.69 -14.19 37.59
CA ARG A 46 26.14 -13.31 36.50
C ARG A 46 26.06 -13.99 35.14
N ALA A 47 26.38 -15.27 35.06
CA ALA A 47 26.25 -16.04 33.83
C ALA A 47 24.77 -16.20 33.42
N ALA A 48 23.88 -16.45 34.38
CA ALA A 48 22.44 -16.51 34.15
C ALA A 48 21.85 -15.16 33.73
N GLU A 49 22.27 -14.05 34.36
CA GLU A 49 21.88 -12.69 33.95
C GLU A 49 22.39 -12.36 32.54
N ALA A 50 23.64 -12.70 32.21
CA ALA A 50 24.20 -12.49 30.87
C ALA A 50 23.44 -13.30 29.81
N GLN A 51 23.13 -14.57 30.09
CA GLN A 51 22.35 -15.41 29.20
C GLN A 51 20.92 -14.87 29.02
N ALA A 52 20.25 -14.45 30.10
CA ALA A 52 18.91 -13.86 30.01
C ALA A 52 18.91 -12.55 29.20
N GLN A 53 19.97 -11.75 29.31
CA GLN A 53 20.14 -10.53 28.52
C GLN A 53 20.36 -10.86 27.03
N GLU A 54 21.20 -11.84 26.71
CA GLU A 54 21.44 -12.30 25.34
C GLU A 54 20.15 -12.86 24.70
N GLU A 55 19.39 -13.67 25.43
CA GLU A 55 18.08 -14.16 25.00
C GLU A 55 17.07 -13.03 24.77
N ARG A 56 17.09 -11.99 25.63
CA ARG A 56 16.23 -10.81 25.48
C ARG A 56 16.60 -10.00 24.24
N GLU A 57 17.88 -9.74 24.02
CA GLU A 57 18.38 -9.02 22.84
C GLU A 57 18.07 -9.77 21.54
N ALA A 58 18.23 -11.10 21.54
CA ALA A 58 17.85 -11.94 20.41
C ALA A 58 16.35 -11.84 20.08
N LYS A 59 15.48 -11.86 21.09
CA LYS A 59 14.02 -11.66 20.90
C LYS A 59 13.69 -10.27 20.37
N ILE A 60 14.29 -9.21 20.92
CA ILE A 60 14.13 -7.84 20.43
C ILE A 60 14.51 -7.76 18.94
N ALA A 61 15.67 -8.32 18.57
CA ALA A 61 16.13 -8.30 17.18
C ALA A 61 15.19 -9.09 16.25
N GLN A 62 14.69 -10.24 16.70
CA GLN A 62 13.76 -11.07 15.94
C GLN A 62 12.40 -10.39 15.75
N THR A 63 11.81 -9.84 16.82
CA THR A 63 10.52 -9.14 16.75
C THR A 63 10.66 -7.87 15.92
N LYS A 64 11.74 -7.09 16.10
CA LYS A 64 12.02 -5.93 15.26
C LYS A 64 12.11 -6.29 13.78
N ALA A 65 12.85 -7.36 13.43
CA ALA A 65 12.95 -7.80 12.05
C ALA A 65 11.59 -8.22 11.45
N ARG A 66 10.69 -8.83 12.25
CA ARG A 66 9.33 -9.16 11.81
C ARG A 66 8.49 -7.90 11.58
N VAL A 67 8.50 -6.96 12.53
CA VAL A 67 7.79 -5.67 12.40
C VAL A 67 8.30 -4.90 11.18
N ASP A 68 9.62 -4.74 11.04
CA ASP A 68 10.24 -4.04 9.92
C ASP A 68 9.91 -4.70 8.56
N ASN A 69 9.73 -6.04 8.52
CA ASN A 69 9.30 -6.72 7.30
C ASN A 69 7.80 -6.53 6.99
N ILE A 70 6.95 -6.33 8.00
CA ILE A 70 5.51 -6.12 7.85
C ILE A 70 5.18 -4.66 7.52
N LEU A 71 5.83 -3.72 8.21
CA LEU A 71 5.67 -2.27 8.04
C LEU A 71 6.63 -1.69 6.99
N GLY A 72 7.60 -2.49 6.52
CA GLY A 72 8.54 -2.10 5.47
C GLY A 72 7.82 -1.65 4.20
N LEU A 73 8.39 -0.65 3.53
CA LEU A 73 7.80 0.03 2.37
C LEU A 73 7.38 -0.97 1.29
N HIS A 74 6.08 -0.94 0.95
CA HIS A 74 5.53 -1.64 -0.21
C HIS A 74 6.18 -1.13 -1.52
N SER A 75 6.17 -1.96 -2.56
CA SER A 75 6.78 -1.70 -3.87
C SER A 75 6.32 -0.39 -4.54
N LYS A 76 5.02 -0.09 -4.46
CA LYS A 76 4.40 1.19 -4.86
C LYS A 76 4.93 2.44 -4.11
N LEU A 77 5.28 2.34 -2.82
CA LEU A 77 5.91 3.44 -2.09
C LEU A 77 7.37 3.63 -2.54
N VAL A 78 8.05 2.57 -3.01
CA VAL A 78 9.38 2.69 -3.61
C VAL A 78 9.31 3.37 -4.99
N GLU A 79 8.30 3.06 -5.79
CA GLU A 79 8.03 3.68 -7.10
C GLU A 79 7.68 5.18 -6.96
N GLY A 80 6.94 5.53 -5.91
CA GLY A 80 6.59 6.92 -5.63
C GLY A 80 7.76 7.75 -5.10
N VAL A 81 8.53 7.25 -4.15
CA VAL A 81 9.43 8.11 -3.36
C VAL A 81 10.88 8.11 -3.85
N GLY A 82 11.17 7.41 -4.96
CA GLY A 82 12.45 7.49 -5.67
C GLY A 82 13.70 7.19 -4.85
N LEU A 83 13.54 6.52 -3.70
CA LEU A 83 14.65 6.18 -2.83
C LEU A 83 15.50 5.08 -3.46
N GLN A 84 16.81 5.30 -3.52
CA GLN A 84 17.75 4.18 -3.60
C GLN A 84 17.62 3.33 -2.33
N SER A 85 17.57 2.02 -2.55
CA SER A 85 17.31 0.92 -1.63
C SER A 85 18.32 0.79 -0.47
N ASN A 86 18.43 1.79 0.40
CA ASN A 86 19.33 1.74 1.57
C ASN A 86 18.62 1.54 2.91
N TYR A 87 17.33 1.24 2.92
CA TYR A 87 16.58 0.94 4.14
C TYR A 87 16.05 -0.51 4.10
N GLY A 88 16.83 -1.42 4.70
CA GLY A 88 16.40 -2.78 5.03
C GLY A 88 16.71 -3.87 3.99
N LEU A 89 16.97 -5.08 4.49
CA LEU A 89 17.43 -6.29 3.78
C LEU A 89 16.50 -6.82 2.66
N ASN A 90 15.45 -6.12 2.24
CA ASN A 90 14.47 -6.62 1.27
C ASN A 90 13.90 -5.61 0.26
N ALA A 91 14.27 -4.33 0.29
CA ALA A 91 13.73 -3.35 -0.67
C ALA A 91 14.04 -3.69 -2.14
N GLN A 92 15.12 -4.43 -2.42
CA GLN A 92 15.44 -4.92 -3.77
C GLN A 92 14.59 -6.12 -4.22
N LYS A 93 13.90 -6.80 -3.29
CA LYS A 93 13.08 -8.00 -3.54
C LYS A 93 11.57 -7.74 -3.48
N LEU A 94 11.13 -6.55 -3.07
CA LEU A 94 9.73 -6.14 -3.23
C LEU A 94 9.41 -5.64 -4.65
N ASN A 95 10.38 -5.65 -5.55
CA ASN A 95 10.37 -4.83 -6.76
C ASN A 95 10.52 -5.69 -8.04
N TYR A 96 10.01 -6.92 -8.03
CA TYR A 96 10.13 -7.81 -9.20
C TYR A 96 9.35 -7.27 -10.39
N PHE A 97 8.22 -6.62 -10.16
CA PHE A 97 7.37 -6.05 -11.19
C PHE A 97 7.24 -4.53 -11.12
N THR A 98 7.91 -3.89 -10.16
CA THR A 98 8.21 -2.47 -10.29
C THR A 98 9.19 -2.27 -11.44
N GLU A 99 9.12 -1.11 -12.05
CA GLU A 99 10.07 -0.69 -13.06
C GLU A 99 11.50 -0.88 -12.53
N ASN A 100 12.42 -1.34 -13.38
CA ASN A 100 13.81 -0.96 -13.10
C ASN A 100 13.81 0.57 -13.04
N LEU A 101 14.67 1.15 -12.21
CA LEU A 101 15.01 2.58 -12.05
C LEU A 101 15.51 3.25 -13.36
N HIS A 102 14.94 2.86 -14.49
CA HIS A 102 15.22 3.24 -15.86
C HIS A 102 13.95 3.74 -16.56
N SER A 103 12.82 3.88 -15.86
CA SER A 103 11.74 4.76 -16.30
C SER A 103 12.19 6.21 -16.14
N THR A 104 12.78 6.72 -17.20
CA THR A 104 13.08 8.13 -17.35
C THR A 104 11.77 8.89 -17.51
N SER A 105 11.24 9.45 -16.43
CA SER A 105 10.26 10.53 -16.55
C SER A 105 11.02 11.76 -17.06
N VAL A 106 10.62 12.28 -18.22
CA VAL A 106 11.19 13.54 -18.72
C VAL A 106 10.27 14.65 -18.24
N THR A 107 10.69 15.37 -17.21
CA THR A 107 10.03 16.61 -16.78
C THR A 107 10.82 17.82 -17.25
N HIS A 108 10.11 18.75 -17.89
CA HIS A 108 10.68 19.97 -18.45
C HIS A 108 10.79 21.04 -17.38
N ASN A 109 12.01 21.46 -17.03
CA ASN A 109 12.24 22.59 -16.14
C ASN A 109 12.14 23.90 -16.95
N SER A 110 11.03 24.63 -16.76
CA SER A 110 10.74 25.89 -17.45
C SER A 110 11.69 27.04 -17.11
N LEU A 111 12.48 26.92 -16.04
CA LEU A 111 13.45 27.94 -15.61
C LEU A 111 14.84 27.73 -16.22
N THR A 112 15.27 26.48 -16.46
CA THR A 112 16.62 26.18 -16.95
C THR A 112 16.70 25.84 -18.44
N LYS A 113 15.55 25.54 -19.09
CA LYS A 113 15.49 25.10 -20.51
C LYS A 113 16.33 23.85 -20.81
N GLU A 114 16.68 23.04 -19.81
CA GLU A 114 17.39 21.77 -19.99
C GLU A 114 16.41 20.59 -19.93
N MET A 115 16.63 19.57 -20.79
CA MET A 115 16.06 18.25 -20.55
C MET A 115 16.74 17.65 -19.32
N GLN A 116 16.01 17.60 -18.20
CA GLN A 116 16.43 16.79 -17.07
C GLN A 116 15.83 15.39 -17.22
N TYR A 117 16.71 14.40 -17.29
CA TYR A 117 16.36 13.00 -17.07
C TYR A 117 16.04 12.86 -15.58
N ASN A 118 14.79 13.16 -15.21
CA ASN A 118 14.35 13.00 -13.85
C ASN A 118 14.02 11.54 -13.64
N PHE A 119 14.96 10.87 -12.99
CA PHE A 119 14.70 9.68 -12.21
C PHE A 119 13.44 9.95 -11.38
N SER A 120 12.36 9.18 -11.57
CA SER A 120 11.16 9.28 -10.74
C SER A 120 11.60 9.29 -9.27
N GLY A 121 11.54 10.46 -8.62
CA GLY A 121 12.13 10.63 -7.30
C GLY A 121 12.66 12.00 -6.89
N TYR A 122 13.02 12.90 -7.81
CA TYR A 122 13.46 14.23 -7.36
C TYR A 122 12.27 15.17 -7.18
N ALA A 123 11.83 15.27 -5.91
CA ALA A 123 11.10 16.42 -5.42
C ALA A 123 11.81 17.68 -5.92
N THR A 124 11.10 18.51 -6.69
CA THR A 124 11.59 19.84 -7.05
C THR A 124 11.76 20.64 -5.76
N TYR A 125 13.00 20.89 -5.38
CA TYR A 125 13.35 21.89 -4.39
C TYR A 125 12.89 23.26 -4.92
N SER A 126 11.73 23.74 -4.46
CA SER A 126 11.41 25.17 -4.54
C SER A 126 12.20 25.90 -3.46
N GLU A 127 13.08 26.81 -3.85
CA GLU A 127 14.05 27.51 -2.98
C GLU A 127 13.46 28.40 -1.86
N ASP A 128 12.14 28.45 -1.67
CA ASP A 128 11.51 29.43 -0.74
C ASP A 128 10.78 28.81 0.47
N ARG A 129 11.24 27.69 1.02
CA ARG A 129 10.82 27.25 2.37
C ARG A 129 12.00 26.83 3.22
N GLU A 130 12.28 27.63 4.25
CA GLU A 130 13.10 27.21 5.40
C GLU A 130 12.44 25.97 6.03
N ILE A 131 12.93 24.78 5.66
CA ILE A 131 12.61 23.53 6.34
C ILE A 131 13.77 23.26 7.29
N GLU A 132 13.53 23.43 8.58
CA GLU A 132 14.42 22.97 9.63
C GLU A 132 14.64 21.45 9.49
N ASN A 133 15.90 21.03 9.56
CA ASN A 133 16.39 19.65 9.39
C ASN A 133 15.53 18.58 10.12
N ALA A 134 14.64 17.93 9.37
CA ALA A 134 14.18 16.57 9.61
C ALA A 134 14.48 15.75 8.34
N GLY A 135 15.18 14.62 8.50
CA GLY A 135 15.60 13.76 7.38
C GLY A 135 14.43 13.47 6.45
N ALA A 136 14.60 13.82 5.17
CA ALA A 136 13.59 13.72 4.12
C ALA A 136 12.90 12.35 4.08
N MET A 137 11.54 12.34 4.02
CA MET A 137 10.59 11.33 3.45
C MET A 137 9.14 11.63 3.97
N PRO A 138 8.01 11.30 3.30
CA PRO A 138 7.69 11.03 1.87
C PRO A 138 6.63 12.04 1.33
N SER A 139 6.77 12.53 0.09
CA SER A 139 5.86 13.52 -0.52
C SER A 139 4.37 13.12 -0.58
N TYR A 140 4.04 11.83 -0.49
CA TYR A 140 2.70 11.26 -0.69
C TYR A 140 1.74 11.40 0.49
N PHE A 141 2.23 11.77 1.68
CA PHE A 141 1.42 11.79 2.91
C PHE A 141 1.05 13.21 3.31
N ASN A 142 -0.18 13.37 3.80
CA ASN A 142 -0.64 14.63 4.37
C ASN A 142 -0.26 14.73 5.87
N ALA A 143 -0.69 15.80 6.53
CA ALA A 143 -0.40 16.03 7.96
C ALA A 143 -0.84 14.89 8.89
N LYS A 144 -1.97 14.23 8.60
CA LYS A 144 -2.44 13.06 9.36
C LYS A 144 -1.55 11.84 9.09
N GLY A 145 -1.16 11.62 7.83
CA GLY A 145 -0.33 10.48 7.44
C GLY A 145 1.09 10.55 8.01
N VAL A 146 1.70 11.73 8.11
CA VAL A 146 3.04 11.91 8.70
C VAL A 146 3.02 12.00 10.24
N SER A 147 1.84 12.05 10.86
CA SER A 147 1.68 12.04 12.31
C SER A 147 2.10 10.68 12.89
N LYS A 148 2.65 10.69 14.11
CA LYS A 148 2.86 9.47 14.91
C LYS A 148 1.59 8.97 15.59
N TYR A 149 0.58 9.81 15.63
CA TYR A 149 -0.63 9.59 16.40
C TYR A 149 -1.86 9.57 15.50
N LEU A 150 -2.77 8.66 15.82
CA LEU A 150 -4.08 8.54 15.21
C LEU A 150 -5.09 9.29 16.08
N ASP A 151 -5.92 10.13 15.45
CA ASP A 151 -7.06 10.75 16.11
C ASP A 151 -8.20 9.73 16.17
N THR A 152 -8.67 9.43 17.39
CA THR A 152 -9.72 8.43 17.64
C THR A 152 -10.88 9.03 18.44
N PRO A 153 -12.05 8.34 18.53
CA PRO A 153 -13.19 8.79 19.35
C PRO A 153 -12.85 9.04 20.81
N VAL A 154 -11.89 8.27 21.32
CA VAL A 154 -11.49 8.30 22.72
C VAL A 154 -10.28 9.21 22.96
N GLY A 155 -9.76 9.86 21.92
CA GLY A 155 -8.62 10.76 22.00
C GLY A 155 -7.52 10.46 20.99
N GLN A 156 -6.41 11.19 21.08
CA GLN A 156 -5.26 10.99 20.20
C GLN A 156 -4.34 9.92 20.80
N MET A 157 -3.99 8.90 20.01
CA MET A 157 -3.28 7.71 20.50
C MET A 157 -2.11 7.32 19.57
N GLU A 158 -1.05 6.77 20.14
CA GLU A 158 0.08 6.19 19.39
C GLU A 158 -0.31 4.80 18.87
N VAL A 159 0.01 4.55 17.59
CA VAL A 159 -0.27 3.27 16.91
C VAL A 159 0.96 2.36 16.96
N PHE A 160 0.73 1.09 17.26
CA PHE A 160 1.80 0.09 17.23
C PHE A 160 1.28 -1.30 16.82
N LEU A 161 2.19 -2.11 16.30
CA LEU A 161 1.94 -3.48 15.87
C LEU A 161 2.33 -4.47 16.98
N ASP A 162 1.36 -5.17 17.56
CA ASP A 162 1.56 -6.15 18.62
C ASP A 162 1.50 -7.58 18.08
N LEU A 163 2.58 -8.01 17.45
CA LEU A 163 2.65 -9.31 16.78
C LEU A 163 2.58 -10.51 17.73
N ASP A 164 3.09 -10.34 18.95
CA ASP A 164 3.28 -11.41 19.93
C ASP A 164 2.23 -11.36 21.06
N ASP A 165 1.22 -10.48 20.93
CA ASP A 165 0.14 -10.24 21.89
C ASP A 165 0.67 -9.90 23.30
N ASP A 166 1.82 -9.22 23.38
CA ASP A 166 2.52 -8.87 24.62
C ASP A 166 2.48 -7.37 24.95
N ASN A 167 1.64 -6.63 24.21
CA ASN A 167 1.52 -5.16 24.26
C ASN A 167 2.85 -4.47 23.94
N ASP A 168 3.59 -4.99 22.96
CA ASP A 168 4.87 -4.44 22.50
C ASP A 168 5.87 -4.29 23.65
N LEU A 169 6.09 -5.41 24.36
CA LEU A 169 6.99 -5.54 25.52
C LEU A 169 8.41 -4.99 25.22
N TYR A 170 8.81 -5.03 23.95
CA TYR A 170 10.13 -4.64 23.47
C TYR A 170 10.18 -3.22 22.89
N SER A 171 9.05 -2.52 22.75
CA SER A 171 8.97 -1.18 22.17
C SER A 171 9.53 -1.09 20.75
N VAL A 172 9.28 -2.13 19.95
CA VAL A 172 9.73 -2.24 18.55
C VAL A 172 8.57 -2.22 17.56
N GLY A 173 7.33 -2.25 18.06
CA GLY A 173 6.10 -2.25 17.26
C GLY A 173 5.57 -0.86 16.89
N SER A 174 6.05 0.21 17.55
CA SER A 174 5.61 1.58 17.27
C SER A 174 5.82 1.98 15.81
N LEU A 175 4.83 2.67 15.24
CA LEU A 175 4.95 3.25 13.91
C LEU A 175 5.75 4.56 13.98
N ASP A 176 6.58 4.79 12.97
CA ASP A 176 7.25 6.08 12.75
C ASP A 176 6.25 7.16 12.32
N TYR A 177 5.21 6.76 11.58
CA TYR A 177 4.07 7.59 11.17
C TYR A 177 2.87 6.72 10.78
N VAL A 178 1.65 7.20 10.98
CA VAL A 178 0.39 6.46 10.77
C VAL A 178 0.19 6.06 9.31
N GLY A 179 0.73 6.82 8.36
CA GLY A 179 0.73 6.46 6.94
C GLY A 179 1.39 5.11 6.61
N GLN A 180 2.22 4.55 7.50
CA GLN A 180 2.76 3.19 7.35
C GLN A 180 1.67 2.11 7.36
N LEU A 181 0.48 2.40 7.89
CA LEU A 181 -0.66 1.48 7.87
C LEU A 181 -1.11 1.11 6.45
N ILE A 182 -0.79 1.92 5.43
CA ILE A 182 -1.05 1.57 4.02
C ILE A 182 -0.32 0.27 3.63
N ASN A 183 0.82 -0.04 4.24
CA ASN A 183 1.53 -1.29 3.98
C ASN A 183 0.81 -2.54 4.52
N LEU A 184 -0.23 -2.34 5.34
CA LEU A 184 -1.05 -3.41 5.90
C LEU A 184 -2.33 -3.65 5.09
N ASP A 185 -2.72 -2.71 4.24
CA ASP A 185 -3.79 -2.89 3.25
C ASP A 185 -3.26 -3.71 2.07
N ILE A 186 -3.36 -5.03 2.23
CA ILE A 186 -2.76 -5.99 1.31
C ILE A 186 -3.56 -6.02 0.00
N ASN A 187 -4.86 -5.78 0.08
CA ASN A 187 -5.72 -5.78 -1.07
C ASN A 187 -5.69 -4.41 -1.79
N GLN A 188 -5.15 -3.34 -1.21
CA GLN A 188 -5.05 -1.99 -1.78
C GLN A 188 -6.41 -1.35 -2.13
N ASP A 189 -7.49 -1.74 -1.44
CA ASP A 189 -8.81 -1.12 -1.57
C ASP A 189 -8.95 0.17 -0.73
N GLY A 190 -7.88 0.58 -0.05
CA GLY A 190 -7.81 1.80 0.73
C GLY A 190 -8.47 1.70 2.10
N ILE A 191 -8.99 0.53 2.48
CA ILE A 191 -9.63 0.32 3.77
C ILE A 191 -8.93 -0.79 4.52
N LEU A 192 -8.34 -0.45 5.66
CA LEU A 192 -7.77 -1.44 6.56
C LEU A 192 -8.86 -2.07 7.42
N ASN A 193 -9.10 -3.38 7.24
CA ASN A 193 -10.17 -4.09 7.94
C ASN A 193 -9.86 -5.60 8.15
N SER A 194 -10.86 -6.40 8.54
CA SER A 194 -10.68 -7.84 8.83
C SER A 194 -10.21 -8.70 7.65
N ASP A 195 -10.29 -8.19 6.42
CA ASP A 195 -9.77 -8.86 5.22
C ASP A 195 -8.23 -8.75 5.13
N ASP A 196 -7.61 -7.87 5.92
CA ASP A 196 -6.16 -7.68 6.01
C ASP A 196 -5.54 -8.48 7.17
N ASP A 197 -4.49 -9.24 6.85
CA ASP A 197 -3.94 -10.27 7.73
C ASP A 197 -3.39 -9.75 9.07
N PHE A 198 -3.13 -8.45 9.21
CA PHE A 198 -2.56 -7.83 10.42
C PHE A 198 -3.49 -6.85 11.14
N PHE A 199 -4.74 -6.70 10.70
CA PHE A 199 -5.66 -5.72 11.31
C PHE A 199 -5.92 -5.97 12.79
N ASP A 200 -6.03 -7.24 13.20
CA ASP A 200 -6.24 -7.64 14.59
C ASP A 200 -4.99 -7.50 15.48
N LYS A 201 -3.82 -7.25 14.87
CA LYS A 201 -2.54 -7.01 15.55
C LYS A 201 -2.25 -5.54 15.81
N ILE A 202 -3.07 -4.63 15.32
CA ILE A 202 -2.88 -3.20 15.54
C ILE A 202 -3.48 -2.83 16.90
N LYS A 203 -2.67 -2.18 17.72
CA LYS A 203 -3.06 -1.64 19.01
C LYS A 203 -2.73 -0.16 19.11
N LEU A 204 -3.43 0.49 20.02
CA LEU A 204 -3.35 1.91 20.29
C LEU A 204 -2.97 2.10 21.75
N ARG A 205 -2.02 2.98 22.04
CA ARG A 205 -1.70 3.39 23.41
C ARG A 205 -1.91 4.89 23.59
N GLY A 206 -2.51 5.26 24.71
CA GLY A 206 -2.74 6.65 25.09
C GLY A 206 -2.78 6.79 26.60
N TYR A 207 -2.81 8.01 27.11
CA TYR A 207 -2.75 8.29 28.54
C TYR A 207 -4.02 8.99 29.01
N ASN A 208 -4.61 8.53 30.11
CA ASN A 208 -5.75 9.22 30.73
C ASN A 208 -5.29 10.48 31.51
N SER A 209 -6.25 11.24 32.04
CA SER A 209 -5.98 12.47 32.80
C SER A 209 -5.15 12.28 34.09
N SER A 210 -5.04 11.05 34.59
CA SER A 210 -4.16 10.69 35.72
C SER A 210 -2.75 10.30 35.28
N GLY A 211 -2.48 10.22 33.97
CA GLY A 211 -1.20 9.80 33.39
C GLY A 211 -0.99 8.29 33.39
N GLU A 212 -2.06 7.50 33.54
CA GLU A 212 -2.05 6.05 33.38
C GLU A 212 -2.19 5.68 31.89
N GLU A 213 -1.38 4.73 31.45
CA GLU A 213 -1.38 4.22 30.07
C GLU A 213 -2.58 3.27 29.86
N ILE A 214 -3.31 3.50 28.79
CA ILE A 214 -4.44 2.71 28.33
C ILE A 214 -4.08 2.15 26.96
N VAL A 215 -4.15 0.82 26.83
CA VAL A 215 -3.92 0.11 25.58
C VAL A 215 -5.24 -0.48 25.09
N LEU A 216 -5.60 -0.19 23.84
CA LEU A 216 -6.81 -0.66 23.17
C LEU A 216 -6.43 -1.41 21.89
N LYS A 217 -7.25 -2.38 21.46
CA LYS A 217 -7.12 -2.89 20.09
C LYS A 217 -7.72 -1.88 19.12
N LEU A 218 -7.17 -1.77 17.92
CA LEU A 218 -7.80 -0.96 16.88
C LEU A 218 -9.22 -1.45 16.59
N THR A 219 -9.42 -2.77 16.58
CA THR A 219 -10.72 -3.45 16.42
C THR A 219 -11.72 -3.19 17.53
N ASP A 220 -11.25 -2.73 18.70
CA ASP A 220 -12.18 -2.29 19.74
C ASP A 220 -12.84 -0.98 19.33
N LEU A 221 -12.15 -0.11 18.58
CA LEU A 221 -12.60 1.23 18.16
C LEU A 221 -13.20 1.27 16.74
N TYR A 222 -12.64 0.50 15.81
CA TYR A 222 -12.94 0.55 14.38
C TYR A 222 -13.23 -0.85 13.82
N ASN A 223 -14.30 -0.98 13.05
CA ASN A 223 -14.49 -2.16 12.19
C ASN A 223 -13.63 -2.06 10.92
N SER A 224 -13.38 -0.83 10.48
CA SER A 224 -12.60 -0.47 9.30
C SER A 224 -11.96 0.91 9.51
N LEU A 225 -10.76 1.10 8.95
CA LEU A 225 -10.06 2.38 8.95
C LEU A 225 -9.79 2.81 7.50
N ASP A 226 -10.30 3.98 7.13
CA ASP A 226 -10.02 4.57 5.82
C ASP A 226 -8.59 5.10 5.80
N LEU A 227 -7.79 4.58 4.88
CA LEU A 227 -6.39 4.94 4.70
C LEU A 227 -6.18 6.09 3.72
N THR A 228 -7.18 6.37 2.87
CA THR A 228 -7.11 7.47 1.88
C THR A 228 -6.99 8.82 2.55
N GLN A 229 -7.51 8.96 3.77
CA GLN A 229 -7.39 10.19 4.57
C GLN A 229 -5.96 10.53 4.99
N PHE A 230 -4.99 9.61 4.84
CA PHE A 230 -3.60 9.82 5.24
C PHE A 230 -2.71 10.33 4.10
N VAL A 231 -3.20 10.34 2.85
CA VAL A 231 -2.39 10.70 1.68
C VAL A 231 -2.68 12.12 1.18
N ASP A 232 -1.72 12.70 0.45
CA ASP A 232 -1.87 13.96 -0.28
C ASP A 232 -2.06 13.67 -1.78
N THR A 233 -3.28 13.90 -2.27
CA THR A 233 -3.64 13.67 -3.68
C THR A 233 -2.87 14.58 -4.63
N LYS A 234 -2.47 15.79 -4.18
CA LYS A 234 -1.65 16.73 -4.97
C LYS A 234 -0.24 16.23 -5.22
N GLN A 235 0.20 15.25 -4.44
CA GLN A 235 1.51 14.62 -4.54
C GLN A 235 1.37 13.17 -5.00
N ASN A 236 0.35 12.88 -5.81
CA ASN A 236 0.06 11.56 -6.36
C ASN A 236 -0.27 10.48 -5.30
N GLY A 237 -0.79 10.87 -4.12
CA GLY A 237 -1.15 9.93 -3.05
C GLY A 237 -2.11 8.80 -3.48
N THR A 238 -2.95 9.04 -4.49
CA THR A 238 -3.86 8.03 -5.05
C THR A 238 -3.15 6.84 -5.70
N SER A 239 -1.92 7.03 -6.20
CA SER A 239 -1.09 5.97 -6.81
C SER A 239 -0.71 4.84 -5.85
N LEU A 240 -0.81 5.08 -4.53
CA LEU A 240 -0.53 4.07 -3.51
C LEU A 240 -1.61 2.98 -3.47
N PHE A 241 -2.78 3.24 -4.04
CA PHE A 241 -3.93 2.35 -4.01
C PHE A 241 -4.23 1.76 -5.39
N ARG A 242 -5.31 0.97 -5.46
CA ARG A 242 -5.84 0.48 -6.74
C ARG A 242 -6.46 1.60 -7.57
N PRO A 243 -6.30 1.58 -8.91
CA PRO A 243 -6.91 2.57 -9.80
C PRO A 243 -8.43 2.65 -9.70
N GLU A 244 -9.11 1.57 -9.30
CA GLU A 244 -10.55 1.55 -9.06
C GLU A 244 -11.03 2.63 -8.06
N LEU A 245 -10.14 3.12 -7.19
CA LEU A 245 -10.43 4.18 -6.22
C LEU A 245 -10.36 5.61 -6.75
N SER A 246 -9.73 5.85 -7.90
CA SER A 246 -9.49 7.22 -8.40
C SER A 246 -9.76 7.40 -9.90
N TYR A 247 -9.95 6.30 -10.62
CA TYR A 247 -10.27 6.33 -12.04
C TYR A 247 -11.78 6.25 -12.24
N LYS A 248 -12.29 6.98 -13.24
CA LYS A 248 -13.70 6.94 -13.67
C LYS A 248 -13.77 6.67 -15.16
N GLN A 249 -14.80 5.96 -15.60
CA GLN A 249 -15.06 5.75 -17.02
C GLN A 249 -15.17 7.12 -17.72
N ILE A 250 -14.56 7.27 -18.89
CA ILE A 250 -14.62 8.55 -19.60
C ILE A 250 -16.04 8.92 -20.02
N ASN A 251 -16.41 10.17 -19.78
CA ASN A 251 -17.70 10.71 -20.21
C ASN A 251 -17.66 11.22 -21.67
N GLU A 252 -18.83 11.61 -22.21
CA GLU A 252 -18.95 12.07 -23.60
C GLU A 252 -18.08 13.29 -23.93
N GLU A 253 -17.93 14.22 -22.98
CA GLU A 253 -17.09 15.41 -23.14
C GLU A 253 -15.61 15.03 -23.23
N GLN A 254 -15.14 14.17 -22.33
CA GLN A 254 -13.78 13.66 -22.35
C GLN A 254 -13.51 12.90 -23.64
N GLN A 255 -14.44 12.05 -24.11
CA GLN A 255 -14.30 11.37 -25.40
C GLN A 255 -14.16 12.36 -26.57
N LYS A 256 -14.91 13.46 -26.56
CA LYS A 256 -14.77 14.52 -27.56
C LYS A 256 -13.39 15.16 -27.49
N ASN A 257 -12.90 15.47 -26.28
CA ASN A 257 -11.58 16.05 -26.06
C ASN A 257 -10.46 15.11 -26.57
N PHE A 258 -10.57 13.79 -26.35
CA PHE A 258 -9.62 12.83 -26.94
C PHE A 258 -9.65 12.83 -28.47
N ARG A 259 -10.84 12.87 -29.10
CA ARG A 259 -10.95 12.95 -30.56
C ARG A 259 -10.28 14.21 -31.12
N GLU A 260 -10.45 15.35 -30.43
CA GLU A 260 -9.77 16.60 -30.79
C GLU A 260 -8.25 16.51 -30.58
N MET A 261 -7.80 15.90 -29.47
CA MET A 261 -6.38 15.63 -29.22
C MET A 261 -5.74 14.83 -30.35
N PHE A 262 -6.36 13.73 -30.80
CA PHE A 262 -5.85 12.95 -31.93
C PHE A 262 -5.80 13.77 -33.21
N LYS A 263 -6.84 14.52 -33.53
CA LYS A 263 -6.88 15.39 -34.72
C LYS A 263 -5.74 16.41 -34.74
N ASN A 264 -5.35 16.93 -33.58
CA ASN A 264 -4.35 17.99 -33.48
C ASN A 264 -2.91 17.45 -33.41
N ASN A 265 -2.71 16.23 -32.91
CA ASN A 265 -1.39 15.72 -32.57
C ASN A 265 -0.92 14.55 -33.44
N ALA A 266 -1.84 13.80 -34.07
CA ALA A 266 -1.48 12.64 -34.87
C ALA A 266 -0.76 13.03 -36.16
N ASP A 267 0.15 12.16 -36.61
CA ASP A 267 0.80 12.26 -37.91
C ASP A 267 -0.13 11.85 -39.08
N GLU A 268 0.38 11.89 -40.31
CA GLU A 268 -0.36 11.50 -41.51
C GLU A 268 -0.85 10.04 -41.49
N SER A 269 -0.23 9.18 -40.66
CA SER A 269 -0.63 7.78 -40.47
C SER A 269 -1.61 7.59 -39.29
N GLY A 270 -1.97 8.67 -38.59
CA GLY A 270 -2.88 8.68 -37.46
C GLY A 270 -2.22 8.39 -36.10
N TRP A 271 -0.88 8.34 -36.02
CA TRP A 271 -0.17 8.04 -34.78
C TRP A 271 0.27 9.30 -34.03
N ILE A 272 0.10 9.29 -32.72
CA ILE A 272 0.85 10.12 -31.79
C ILE A 272 2.02 9.26 -31.30
N ASP A 273 3.25 9.61 -31.70
CA ASP A 273 4.47 8.91 -31.28
C ASP A 273 5.17 9.72 -30.17
N PHE A 274 5.06 9.28 -28.92
CA PHE A 274 5.61 9.97 -27.75
C PHE A 274 7.13 10.05 -27.74
N ARG A 275 7.79 9.28 -28.61
CA ARG A 275 9.25 9.25 -28.75
C ARG A 275 9.76 10.30 -29.74
N LYS A 276 8.86 11.07 -30.37
CA LYS A 276 9.20 12.09 -31.35
C LYS A 276 9.90 13.25 -30.65
N THR A 277 11.07 13.61 -31.17
CA THR A 277 11.90 14.70 -30.63
C THR A 277 12.13 15.82 -31.65
N TYR A 278 12.49 16.99 -31.15
CA TYR A 278 13.03 18.10 -31.94
C TYR A 278 14.26 18.68 -31.24
N ARG A 279 15.07 19.48 -31.94
CA ARG A 279 16.15 20.26 -31.32
C ARG A 279 15.69 21.69 -31.14
N ASP A 280 15.79 22.22 -29.93
CA ASP A 280 15.49 23.62 -29.65
C ASP A 280 16.59 24.57 -30.16
N GLU A 281 16.41 25.88 -29.97
CA GLU A 281 17.37 26.92 -30.38
C GLU A 281 18.75 26.77 -29.71
N GLY A 282 18.82 26.10 -28.55
CA GLY A 282 20.05 25.76 -27.84
C GLY A 282 20.71 24.47 -28.32
N GLY A 283 20.08 23.75 -29.25
CA GLY A 283 20.55 22.47 -29.77
C GLY A 283 20.22 21.27 -28.87
N LEU A 284 19.48 21.48 -27.79
CA LEU A 284 19.02 20.43 -26.89
C LEU A 284 17.87 19.68 -27.53
N GLU A 285 17.91 18.36 -27.44
CA GLU A 285 16.80 17.51 -27.87
C GLU A 285 15.63 17.72 -26.90
N GLN A 286 14.39 17.71 -27.39
CA GLN A 286 13.17 17.93 -26.60
C GLN A 286 12.08 17.01 -27.13
N LEU A 287 11.22 16.52 -26.23
CA LEU A 287 10.06 15.72 -26.62
C LEU A 287 8.97 16.61 -27.22
N VAL A 288 8.47 16.23 -28.40
CA VAL A 288 7.36 16.95 -29.04
C VAL A 288 6.08 16.85 -28.20
N TYR A 289 5.86 15.71 -27.55
CA TYR A 289 4.62 15.41 -26.82
C TYR A 289 4.85 15.24 -25.30
N GLY A 290 5.91 15.81 -24.73
CA GLY A 290 6.23 15.65 -23.29
C GLY A 290 5.08 16.08 -22.37
N ASP A 291 4.52 17.26 -22.58
CA ASP A 291 3.40 17.78 -21.77
C ASP A 291 2.12 16.95 -21.95
N LEU A 292 1.86 16.49 -23.17
CA LEU A 292 0.71 15.62 -23.43
C LEU A 292 0.90 14.28 -22.70
N MET A 293 2.07 13.66 -22.86
CA MET A 293 2.41 12.39 -22.22
C MET A 293 2.22 12.45 -20.70
N ASN A 294 2.69 13.53 -20.06
CA ASN A 294 2.60 13.74 -18.62
C ASN A 294 1.19 14.08 -18.12
N SER A 295 0.26 14.45 -19.01
CA SER A 295 -1.13 14.75 -18.62
C SER A 295 -2.09 13.56 -18.81
N LEU A 296 -1.60 12.44 -19.37
CA LEU A 296 -2.40 11.24 -19.60
C LEU A 296 -2.37 10.31 -18.39
N ASN A 297 -3.46 10.29 -17.62
CA ASN A 297 -3.73 9.31 -16.58
C ASN A 297 -4.84 8.37 -17.05
N LEU A 298 -4.47 7.34 -17.80
CA LEU A 298 -5.44 6.42 -18.40
C LEU A 298 -5.34 5.03 -17.78
N ALA A 299 -6.48 4.36 -17.65
CA ALA A 299 -6.55 2.94 -17.34
C ALA A 299 -7.53 2.22 -18.27
N TYR A 300 -7.38 0.90 -18.37
CA TYR A 300 -8.26 0.04 -19.15
C TYR A 300 -8.64 -1.21 -18.35
N ASN A 301 -9.78 -1.82 -18.69
CA ASN A 301 -10.16 -3.11 -18.11
C ASN A 301 -9.27 -4.23 -18.66
N LYS A 302 -8.60 -4.93 -17.75
CA LYS A 302 -7.74 -6.06 -18.02
C LYS A 302 -8.26 -7.32 -17.34
N LYS A 303 -8.31 -8.42 -18.09
CA LYS A 303 -8.76 -9.71 -17.59
C LYS A 303 -7.66 -10.44 -16.82
N GLY A 304 -7.93 -10.74 -15.55
CA GLY A 304 -7.14 -11.66 -14.75
C GLY A 304 -7.31 -13.12 -15.20
N ILE A 305 -6.46 -14.01 -14.66
CA ILE A 305 -6.49 -15.44 -15.01
C ILE A 305 -7.80 -16.13 -14.57
N ASN A 306 -8.43 -15.60 -13.54
CA ASN A 306 -9.74 -16.01 -13.00
C ASN A 306 -10.92 -15.42 -13.78
N GLY A 307 -10.69 -14.64 -14.83
CA GLY A 307 -11.73 -14.01 -15.64
C GLY A 307 -12.32 -12.72 -15.06
N VAL A 308 -11.86 -12.31 -13.88
CA VAL A 308 -12.23 -11.04 -13.23
C VAL A 308 -11.54 -9.89 -13.94
N ASP A 309 -12.29 -8.85 -14.28
CA ASP A 309 -11.74 -7.60 -14.83
C ASP A 309 -11.15 -6.75 -13.70
N ARG A 310 -10.08 -6.01 -14.01
CA ARG A 310 -9.45 -5.00 -13.13
C ARG A 310 -8.91 -3.85 -13.96
N LEU A 311 -8.83 -2.68 -13.36
CA LEU A 311 -8.22 -1.54 -14.02
C LEU A 311 -6.69 -1.68 -14.03
N GLU A 312 -6.12 -1.61 -15.23
CA GLU A 312 -4.69 -1.53 -15.46
C GLU A 312 -4.34 -0.12 -15.93
N VAL A 313 -3.42 0.54 -15.21
CA VAL A 313 -2.95 1.88 -15.58
C VAL A 313 -2.01 1.80 -16.78
N LEU A 314 -2.28 2.60 -17.79
CA LEU A 314 -1.39 2.81 -18.92
C LEU A 314 -0.29 3.80 -18.51
N ARG A 315 0.94 3.31 -18.37
CA ARG A 315 2.12 4.15 -18.19
C ARG A 315 2.62 4.63 -19.53
N PHE A 316 2.91 5.92 -19.65
CA PHE A 316 3.40 6.53 -20.89
C PHE A 316 4.88 6.87 -20.76
N ASN A 317 5.66 6.56 -21.80
CA ASN A 317 7.09 6.85 -21.80
C ASN A 317 7.57 7.21 -23.22
N ALA A 318 8.57 8.08 -23.29
CA ALA A 318 9.22 8.47 -24.53
C ALA A 318 10.44 7.59 -24.88
N TYR A 319 10.83 6.70 -23.97
CA TYR A 319 11.95 5.78 -24.16
C TYR A 319 11.48 4.44 -24.75
N ASP A 320 12.17 3.94 -25.78
CA ASP A 320 11.88 2.65 -26.44
C ASP A 320 13.07 1.68 -26.43
N GLY A 321 14.04 1.89 -25.54
CA GLY A 321 15.24 1.05 -25.49
C GLY A 321 16.36 1.45 -26.45
N ARG A 322 16.27 2.59 -27.17
CA ARG A 322 17.24 3.00 -28.20
C ARG A 322 18.73 3.07 -27.81
N ASN A 323 19.10 3.01 -26.52
CA ASN A 323 20.50 2.98 -26.06
C ASN A 323 20.94 1.66 -25.39
N GLY A 324 20.16 0.58 -25.49
CA GLY A 324 20.55 -0.73 -24.96
C GLY A 324 19.81 -1.90 -25.60
N ASP A 325 20.38 -3.09 -25.51
CA ASP A 325 19.89 -4.38 -26.04
C ASP A 325 18.62 -4.91 -25.33
N LEU A 326 17.69 -4.01 -24.97
CA LEU A 326 16.61 -4.24 -24.01
C LEU A 326 15.22 -3.99 -24.59
N SER A 327 14.99 -4.25 -25.88
CA SER A 327 13.63 -4.60 -26.34
C SER A 327 13.27 -5.99 -25.75
N LYS A 328 13.05 -6.05 -24.43
CA LYS A 328 12.67 -7.31 -23.78
C LYS A 328 11.27 -7.66 -24.27
N ASN A 329 11.17 -8.80 -24.93
CA ASN A 329 9.89 -9.40 -25.27
C ASN A 329 9.02 -9.48 -24.00
N TYR A 330 7.82 -8.89 -24.04
CA TYR A 330 6.89 -8.79 -22.91
C TYR A 330 6.75 -10.12 -22.14
N ILE A 331 6.58 -11.23 -22.85
CA ILE A 331 6.38 -12.55 -22.24
C ILE A 331 7.65 -13.02 -21.53
N ILE A 332 8.82 -12.79 -22.12
CA ILE A 332 10.12 -13.18 -21.54
C ILE A 332 10.38 -12.37 -20.27
N ASP A 333 10.14 -11.06 -20.30
CA ASP A 333 10.30 -10.19 -19.12
C ASP A 333 9.43 -10.65 -17.95
N LYS A 334 8.13 -10.89 -18.20
CA LYS A 334 7.21 -11.44 -17.18
C LYS A 334 7.66 -12.77 -16.62
N LYS A 335 8.12 -13.67 -17.50
CA LYS A 335 8.61 -14.99 -17.10
C LYS A 335 9.85 -14.88 -16.21
N GLU A 336 10.83 -14.05 -16.58
CA GLU A 336 12.07 -13.87 -15.82
C GLU A 336 11.80 -13.27 -14.44
N ARG A 337 10.97 -12.22 -14.37
CA ARG A 337 10.59 -11.56 -13.11
C ARG A 337 9.85 -12.51 -12.17
N PHE A 338 8.86 -13.22 -12.69
CA PHE A 338 8.13 -14.20 -11.88
C PHE A 338 9.03 -15.37 -11.45
N ALA A 339 9.93 -15.83 -12.32
CA ALA A 339 10.87 -16.89 -11.97
C ALA A 339 11.82 -16.45 -10.84
N ALA A 340 12.31 -15.21 -10.86
CA ALA A 340 13.13 -14.66 -9.78
C ALA A 340 12.35 -14.63 -8.46
N MET A 341 11.11 -14.11 -8.48
CA MET A 341 10.21 -14.12 -7.33
C MET A 341 9.96 -15.55 -6.80
N TYR A 342 9.75 -16.51 -7.69
CA TYR A 342 9.55 -17.92 -7.34
C TYR A 342 10.80 -18.55 -6.69
N GLN A 343 11.98 -18.31 -7.27
CA GLN A 343 13.23 -18.84 -6.70
C GLN A 343 13.50 -18.26 -5.32
N ASP A 344 13.24 -16.96 -5.11
CA ASP A 344 13.40 -16.35 -3.80
C ASP A 344 12.40 -16.90 -2.76
N TYR A 345 11.16 -17.21 -3.14
CA TYR A 345 10.16 -17.77 -2.24
C TYR A 345 10.60 -19.11 -1.62
N TYR A 346 11.17 -20.00 -2.46
CA TYR A 346 11.66 -21.32 -2.05
C TYR A 346 13.14 -21.31 -1.62
N GLY A 347 13.89 -20.26 -1.96
CA GLY A 347 15.32 -20.10 -1.71
C GLY A 347 15.69 -19.36 -0.44
N GLY A 348 14.71 -19.01 0.41
CA GLY A 348 14.94 -18.32 1.69
C GLY A 348 14.84 -16.78 1.63
N GLY A 349 14.19 -16.24 0.59
CA GLY A 349 13.76 -14.85 0.53
C GLY A 349 12.62 -14.53 1.52
N ASN A 350 12.24 -13.26 1.59
CA ASN A 350 11.13 -12.83 2.44
C ASN A 350 9.79 -13.25 1.82
N LYS A 351 9.18 -14.28 2.41
CA LYS A 351 7.90 -14.83 1.94
C LYS A 351 6.78 -13.81 1.96
N LEU A 352 6.61 -13.06 3.05
CA LEU A 352 5.53 -12.08 3.16
C LEU A 352 5.60 -11.01 2.05
N ALA A 353 6.82 -10.53 1.76
CA ALA A 353 7.05 -9.58 0.66
C ALA A 353 6.63 -10.15 -0.69
N ILE A 354 6.95 -11.42 -0.95
CA ILE A 354 6.60 -12.12 -2.19
C ILE A 354 5.09 -12.40 -2.27
N GLU A 355 4.46 -12.73 -1.15
CA GLU A 355 3.02 -12.98 -1.05
C GLU A 355 2.23 -11.71 -1.42
N ARG A 356 2.67 -10.56 -0.89
CA ARG A 356 2.12 -9.22 -1.21
C ARG A 356 2.37 -8.79 -2.65
N GLU A 357 3.58 -8.99 -3.16
CA GLU A 357 3.87 -8.69 -4.57
C GLU A 357 3.00 -9.55 -5.49
N PHE A 358 2.85 -10.85 -5.20
CA PHE A 358 1.95 -11.74 -5.95
C PHE A 358 0.51 -11.20 -5.96
N GLN A 359 0.00 -10.78 -4.80
CA GLN A 359 -1.32 -10.16 -4.69
C GLN A 359 -1.44 -8.88 -5.51
N THR A 360 -0.41 -8.04 -5.51
CA THR A 360 -0.39 -6.80 -6.30
C THR A 360 -0.43 -7.10 -7.81
N ILE A 361 0.45 -7.99 -8.29
CA ILE A 361 0.62 -8.22 -9.73
C ILE A 361 -0.45 -9.12 -10.35
N THR A 362 -1.08 -10.00 -9.55
CA THR A 362 -2.16 -10.90 -10.02
C THR A 362 -3.54 -10.40 -9.64
N GLY A 363 -3.59 -9.57 -8.59
CA GLY A 363 -4.82 -9.20 -7.92
C GLY A 363 -5.40 -10.26 -6.97
N MET A 364 -4.86 -11.47 -6.94
CA MET A 364 -5.45 -12.61 -6.25
C MET A 364 -4.84 -12.79 -4.86
N LYS A 365 -5.66 -13.18 -3.85
CA LYS A 365 -5.12 -13.59 -2.54
C LYS A 365 -4.08 -14.68 -2.73
N PHE A 366 -2.95 -14.54 -2.03
CA PHE A 366 -1.85 -15.49 -2.16
C PHE A 366 -2.28 -16.88 -1.70
N SER A 367 -1.86 -17.90 -2.46
CA SER A 367 -1.78 -19.28 -2.00
C SER A 367 -0.64 -19.96 -2.76
N GLU A 368 0.05 -20.89 -2.11
CA GLU A 368 1.16 -21.63 -2.72
C GLU A 368 0.70 -22.39 -3.99
N GLU A 369 -0.54 -22.91 -3.99
CA GLU A 369 -1.15 -23.54 -5.17
C GLU A 369 -1.22 -22.57 -6.36
N LYS A 370 -1.77 -21.37 -6.16
CA LYS A 370 -1.85 -20.35 -7.22
C LYS A 370 -0.48 -19.83 -7.63
N PHE A 371 0.43 -19.65 -6.68
CA PHE A 371 1.81 -19.26 -6.98
C PHE A 371 2.51 -20.26 -7.91
N ASN A 372 2.36 -21.56 -7.62
CA ASN A 372 2.85 -22.65 -8.46
C ASN A 372 2.11 -22.72 -9.81
N GLU A 373 0.81 -22.46 -9.85
CA GLU A 373 0.01 -22.40 -11.07
C GLU A 373 0.57 -21.33 -12.03
N PHE A 374 0.81 -20.11 -11.54
CA PHE A 374 1.38 -19.01 -12.35
C PHE A 374 2.79 -19.33 -12.84
N TYR A 375 3.66 -19.85 -11.98
CA TYR A 375 5.02 -20.25 -12.38
C TYR A 375 4.99 -21.30 -13.50
N ASN A 376 4.19 -22.36 -13.35
CA ASN A 376 4.08 -23.40 -14.36
C ASN A 376 3.42 -22.87 -15.65
N GLY A 377 2.41 -22.02 -15.51
CA GLY A 377 1.70 -21.38 -16.62
C GLY A 377 2.60 -20.50 -17.49
N LEU A 378 3.48 -19.70 -16.88
CA LEU A 378 4.48 -18.87 -17.55
C LEU A 378 5.63 -19.68 -18.17
N ASN A 379 5.94 -20.86 -17.61
CA ASN A 379 6.99 -21.75 -18.13
C ASN A 379 6.51 -22.72 -19.22
N ASN A 380 5.21 -22.75 -19.52
CA ASN A 380 4.63 -23.59 -20.57
C ASN A 380 4.38 -22.77 -21.85
N ALA A 381 4.93 -23.23 -22.98
CA ALA A 381 4.86 -22.52 -24.26
C ALA A 381 3.43 -22.27 -24.78
N VAL A 382 2.45 -23.08 -24.40
CA VAL A 382 1.04 -22.94 -24.82
C VAL A 382 0.31 -21.89 -23.97
N THR A 383 0.62 -21.81 -22.67
CA THR A 383 -0.11 -20.96 -21.73
C THR A 383 0.62 -19.68 -21.35
N ALA A 384 1.91 -19.55 -21.68
CA ALA A 384 2.75 -18.43 -21.25
C ALA A 384 2.13 -17.06 -21.57
N THR A 385 1.62 -16.87 -22.79
CA THR A 385 0.94 -15.63 -23.18
C THR A 385 -0.28 -15.32 -22.32
N LYS A 386 -1.11 -16.33 -22.01
CA LYS A 386 -2.30 -16.18 -21.17
C LYS A 386 -1.91 -15.68 -19.77
N TYR A 387 -0.92 -16.32 -19.14
CA TYR A 387 -0.48 -15.93 -17.80
C TYR A 387 0.26 -14.60 -17.79
N ALA A 388 1.12 -14.33 -18.78
CA ALA A 388 1.83 -13.05 -18.88
C ALA A 388 0.87 -11.87 -19.05
N ASN A 389 -0.20 -12.03 -19.84
CA ASN A 389 -1.22 -11.01 -20.03
C ASN A 389 -2.16 -10.82 -18.83
N ALA A 390 -2.19 -11.79 -17.89
CA ALA A 390 -3.00 -11.70 -16.67
C ALA A 390 -2.24 -11.01 -15.51
N LEU A 391 -0.92 -10.83 -15.62
CA LEU A 391 -0.12 -10.07 -14.65
C LEU A 391 -0.18 -8.58 -14.97
N GLN A 392 -0.06 -7.71 -13.96
CA GLN A 392 0.10 -6.26 -14.10
C GLN A 392 1.11 -5.91 -15.20
N ASP A 393 0.88 -4.88 -16.02
CA ASP A 393 1.79 -4.49 -17.10
C ASP A 393 3.13 -3.98 -16.52
N THR A 394 4.24 -4.17 -17.24
CA THR A 394 5.59 -3.61 -16.88
C THR A 394 6.20 -2.79 -18.01
N ASP A 395 5.57 -2.83 -19.17
CA ASP A 395 5.92 -2.06 -20.36
C ASP A 395 5.22 -0.69 -20.32
N SER A 396 5.73 0.23 -21.13
CA SER A 396 5.19 1.59 -21.25
C SER A 396 4.64 1.84 -22.65
N VAL A 397 3.55 2.59 -22.74
CA VAL A 397 3.00 3.11 -23.99
C VAL A 397 3.95 4.14 -24.58
N VAL A 398 4.38 3.89 -25.82
CA VAL A 398 5.27 4.76 -26.59
C VAL A 398 4.60 5.41 -27.79
N ALA A 399 3.44 4.91 -28.20
CA ALA A 399 2.62 5.54 -29.23
C ALA A 399 1.14 5.13 -29.09
N MET A 400 0.25 5.99 -29.57
CA MET A 400 -1.18 5.69 -29.62
C MET A 400 -1.83 6.18 -30.91
N LYS A 401 -2.91 5.52 -31.33
CA LYS A 401 -3.67 5.84 -32.53
C LYS A 401 -5.16 5.63 -32.32
N LEU A 402 -5.96 6.58 -32.77
CA LEU A 402 -7.41 6.41 -32.92
C LEU A 402 -7.70 5.79 -34.30
N ASN A 403 -8.35 4.63 -34.30
CA ASN A 403 -8.72 3.90 -35.51
C ASN A 403 -10.10 4.33 -36.03
N ASP A 404 -10.34 4.06 -37.31
CA ASP A 404 -11.61 4.39 -37.98
C ASP A 404 -12.82 3.65 -37.37
N ASN A 405 -12.58 2.52 -36.68
CA ASN A 405 -13.61 1.75 -35.97
C ASN A 405 -13.94 2.32 -34.58
N GLY A 406 -13.32 3.44 -34.16
CA GLY A 406 -13.54 4.08 -32.87
C GLY A 406 -12.71 3.50 -31.72
N MET A 407 -11.87 2.49 -31.97
CA MET A 407 -10.93 1.94 -30.99
C MET A 407 -9.65 2.74 -30.94
N ILE A 408 -8.98 2.74 -29.79
CA ILE A 408 -7.62 3.28 -29.63
C ILE A 408 -6.64 2.11 -29.58
N THR A 409 -5.66 2.11 -30.48
CA THR A 409 -4.50 1.24 -30.37
C THR A 409 -3.44 1.90 -29.51
N PHE A 410 -3.00 1.23 -28.46
CA PHE A 410 -1.80 1.58 -27.70
C PHE A 410 -0.66 0.66 -28.10
N LYS A 411 0.51 1.24 -28.38
CA LYS A 411 1.74 0.52 -28.69
C LYS A 411 2.73 0.70 -27.55
N PHE A 412 3.26 -0.42 -27.08
CA PHE A 412 4.20 -0.46 -25.96
C PHE A 412 5.66 -0.55 -26.44
N ASP A 413 6.59 -0.14 -25.58
CA ASP A 413 8.05 -0.28 -25.77
C ASP A 413 8.49 -1.74 -25.95
N SER A 414 7.75 -2.68 -25.37
CA SER A 414 7.91 -4.13 -25.56
C SER A 414 7.60 -4.62 -26.99
N GLY A 415 7.03 -3.76 -27.85
CA GLY A 415 6.51 -4.09 -29.17
C GLY A 415 5.10 -4.68 -29.17
N ARG A 416 4.50 -4.91 -28.00
CA ARG A 416 3.10 -5.29 -27.84
C ARG A 416 2.18 -4.14 -28.29
N SER A 417 0.98 -4.50 -28.73
CA SER A 417 -0.11 -3.55 -28.93
C SER A 417 -1.41 -4.10 -28.36
N ILE A 418 -2.25 -3.21 -27.84
CA ILE A 418 -3.62 -3.52 -27.43
C ILE A 418 -4.57 -2.54 -28.12
N GLU A 419 -5.82 -2.95 -28.29
CA GLU A 419 -6.90 -2.08 -28.74
C GLU A 419 -7.93 -1.96 -27.63
N VAL A 420 -8.30 -0.72 -27.30
CA VAL A 420 -9.26 -0.40 -26.24
C VAL A 420 -10.34 0.50 -26.82
N ALA A 421 -11.61 0.19 -26.55
CA ALA A 421 -12.71 1.04 -26.95
C ALA A 421 -12.70 2.33 -26.12
N PHE A 422 -13.16 3.45 -26.68
CA PHE A 422 -13.30 4.69 -25.90
C PHE A 422 -14.12 4.47 -24.62
N GLU A 423 -15.23 3.75 -24.74
CA GLU A 423 -16.09 3.41 -23.59
C GLU A 423 -15.45 2.45 -22.57
N ASP A 424 -14.27 1.90 -22.82
CA ASP A 424 -13.53 1.06 -21.87
C ASP A 424 -12.26 1.73 -21.35
N LEU A 425 -12.09 3.03 -21.62
CA LEU A 425 -11.07 3.86 -21.01
C LEU A 425 -11.60 4.51 -19.74
N TYR A 426 -10.72 4.54 -18.75
CA TYR A 426 -10.93 5.20 -17.48
C TYR A 426 -9.85 6.27 -17.31
N VAL A 427 -10.21 7.38 -16.68
CA VAL A 427 -9.33 8.53 -16.44
C VAL A 427 -9.35 8.93 -14.98
N SER A 428 -8.24 9.47 -14.50
CA SER A 428 -8.15 10.07 -13.18
C SER A 428 -7.66 11.51 -13.27
N ASP A 429 -8.25 12.38 -12.46
CA ASP A 429 -7.78 13.74 -12.18
C ASP A 429 -6.81 13.78 -10.99
N GLY A 430 -6.49 12.62 -10.41
CA GLY A 430 -5.61 12.49 -9.24
C GLY A 430 -6.35 12.45 -7.91
N GLU A 431 -7.68 12.57 -7.90
CA GLU A 431 -8.50 12.54 -6.68
C GLU A 431 -9.19 11.18 -6.47
N PHE A 432 -9.57 10.89 -5.22
CA PHE A 432 -10.37 9.70 -4.92
C PHE A 432 -11.83 9.87 -5.36
N ASN A 433 -12.43 8.77 -5.79
CA ASN A 433 -13.85 8.67 -6.07
C ASN A 433 -14.62 8.66 -4.74
N VAL A 434 -15.43 9.68 -4.48
CA VAL A 434 -16.24 9.80 -3.27
C VAL A 434 -17.71 10.11 -3.58
N THR A 435 -18.62 9.71 -2.69
CA THR A 435 -20.03 10.15 -2.72
C THR A 435 -20.14 11.61 -2.27
N SER A 436 -21.30 12.26 -2.49
CA SER A 436 -21.56 13.61 -1.95
C SER A 436 -21.53 13.66 -0.41
N LYS A 437 -21.68 12.53 0.27
CA LYS A 437 -21.56 12.39 1.73
C LYS A 437 -20.11 12.23 2.19
N GLY A 438 -19.15 12.16 1.26
CA GLY A 438 -17.74 11.92 1.55
C GLY A 438 -17.39 10.46 1.77
N GLU A 439 -18.26 9.52 1.39
CA GLU A 439 -17.96 8.09 1.48
C GLU A 439 -17.04 7.66 0.35
N GLN A 440 -16.06 6.81 0.64
CA GLN A 440 -15.14 6.29 -0.36
C GLN A 440 -15.90 5.38 -1.33
N THR A 441 -15.55 5.47 -2.61
CA THR A 441 -16.13 4.61 -3.63
C THR A 441 -15.05 3.97 -4.49
N SER A 442 -15.28 2.73 -4.90
CA SER A 442 -14.41 2.02 -5.84
C SER A 442 -15.23 1.34 -6.93
N ILE A 443 -14.70 1.29 -8.14
CA ILE A 443 -15.29 0.50 -9.22
C ILE A 443 -15.20 -0.98 -8.85
N MET A 444 -16.33 -1.69 -8.95
CA MET A 444 -16.41 -3.14 -8.71
C MET A 444 -16.24 -3.92 -10.00
N SER A 445 -15.04 -3.89 -10.55
CA SER A 445 -14.70 -4.54 -11.83
C SER A 445 -15.00 -6.04 -11.84
N GLU A 446 -15.04 -6.69 -10.67
CA GLU A 446 -15.39 -8.11 -10.51
C GLU A 446 -16.85 -8.44 -10.78
N THR A 447 -17.75 -7.46 -10.75
CA THR A 447 -19.19 -7.67 -10.99
C THR A 447 -19.50 -8.22 -12.38
N THR A 448 -18.61 -8.02 -13.37
CA THR A 448 -18.74 -8.61 -14.70
C THR A 448 -18.68 -10.15 -14.68
N SER A 449 -17.99 -10.71 -13.69
CA SER A 449 -17.83 -12.16 -13.49
C SER A 449 -18.95 -12.80 -12.67
N LEU A 450 -19.73 -12.01 -11.91
CA LEU A 450 -20.82 -12.49 -11.07
C LEU A 450 -22.05 -12.90 -11.90
N SER A 451 -22.76 -13.92 -11.46
CA SER A 451 -24.08 -14.27 -11.99
C SER A 451 -25.16 -13.27 -11.52
N ASP A 452 -26.30 -13.23 -12.22
CA ASP A 452 -27.44 -12.41 -11.79
C ASP A 452 -27.87 -12.74 -10.36
N GLU A 453 -27.84 -14.02 -9.96
CA GLU A 453 -28.16 -14.43 -8.59
C GLU A 453 -27.17 -13.85 -7.56
N GLU A 454 -25.89 -13.82 -7.88
CA GLU A 454 -24.85 -13.25 -7.01
C GLU A 454 -24.96 -11.72 -6.94
N LEU A 455 -25.22 -11.05 -8.07
CA LEU A 455 -25.43 -9.61 -8.12
C LEU A 455 -26.61 -9.17 -7.23
N ASN A 456 -27.70 -9.92 -7.25
CA ASN A 456 -28.89 -9.61 -6.45
C ASN A 456 -28.78 -10.00 -4.97
N LYS A 457 -27.65 -10.58 -4.54
CA LYS A 457 -27.33 -10.83 -3.12
C LYS A 457 -26.45 -9.74 -2.51
N LEU A 458 -25.96 -8.80 -3.31
CA LEU A 458 -25.16 -7.68 -2.82
C LEU A 458 -25.99 -6.76 -1.93
N ASP A 459 -25.35 -6.07 -1.00
CA ASP A 459 -26.01 -5.08 -0.15
C ASP A 459 -26.22 -3.78 -0.94
N PHE A 460 -27.44 -3.52 -1.39
CA PHE A 460 -27.77 -2.35 -2.21
C PHE A 460 -27.59 -1.00 -1.49
N MET A 461 -27.37 -0.99 -0.17
CA MET A 461 -26.92 0.21 0.54
C MET A 461 -25.43 0.50 0.31
N GLN A 462 -24.63 -0.54 0.09
CA GLN A 462 -23.18 -0.48 -0.11
C GLN A 462 -22.77 -0.65 -1.59
N ILE A 463 -23.73 -0.87 -2.48
CA ILE A 463 -23.49 -0.85 -3.93
C ILE A 463 -24.18 0.37 -4.51
N GLY A 464 -23.50 1.05 -5.42
CA GLY A 464 -24.02 2.20 -6.12
C GLY A 464 -23.66 2.23 -7.59
N VAL A 465 -24.14 3.27 -8.26
CA VAL A 465 -23.85 3.55 -9.67
C VAL A 465 -23.48 5.01 -9.86
N GLN A 466 -22.55 5.27 -10.78
CA GLN A 466 -22.22 6.63 -11.19
C GLN A 466 -23.40 7.25 -11.95
N THR A 467 -23.94 8.32 -11.40
CA THR A 467 -24.89 9.21 -12.08
C THR A 467 -24.15 10.39 -12.69
N TYR A 468 -24.84 11.38 -13.24
CA TYR A 468 -24.18 12.53 -13.88
C TYR A 468 -23.24 13.31 -12.94
N ASN A 469 -23.55 13.39 -11.63
CA ASN A 469 -22.78 14.20 -10.68
C ASN A 469 -22.05 13.38 -9.61
N GLU A 470 -22.56 12.22 -9.23
CA GLU A 470 -22.08 11.47 -8.06
C GLU A 470 -22.42 9.99 -8.16
N VAL A 471 -21.78 9.18 -7.32
CA VAL A 471 -22.17 7.79 -7.08
C VAL A 471 -23.30 7.77 -6.07
N LEU A 472 -24.44 7.16 -6.42
CA LEU A 472 -25.58 6.95 -5.52
C LEU A 472 -25.79 5.47 -5.26
N SER A 473 -26.18 5.12 -4.02
CA SER A 473 -26.49 3.73 -3.68
C SER A 473 -27.70 3.22 -4.47
N LEU A 474 -27.72 1.92 -4.76
CA LEU A 474 -28.84 1.26 -5.42
C LEU A 474 -30.11 1.37 -4.58
N ALA A 475 -29.98 1.32 -3.25
CA ALA A 475 -31.08 1.54 -2.31
C ALA A 475 -31.65 2.97 -2.40
N ASP A 476 -30.81 4.01 -2.43
CA ASP A 476 -31.25 5.41 -2.57
C ASP A 476 -31.98 5.64 -3.91
N LEU A 477 -31.61 4.88 -4.94
CA LEU A 477 -32.24 4.92 -6.27
C LEU A 477 -33.52 4.08 -6.37
N GLY A 478 -33.87 3.32 -5.33
CA GLY A 478 -35.02 2.41 -5.30
C GLY A 478 -34.89 1.21 -6.24
N ILE A 479 -33.65 0.78 -6.51
CA ILE A 479 -33.37 -0.42 -7.31
C ILE A 479 -33.72 -1.66 -6.48
N GLU A 480 -34.42 -2.61 -7.09
CA GLU A 480 -34.80 -3.88 -6.47
C GLU A 480 -34.13 -5.09 -7.16
N PHE A 481 -33.67 -4.90 -8.40
CA PHE A 481 -33.10 -6.00 -9.18
C PHE A 481 -32.00 -5.53 -10.14
N ILE A 482 -30.96 -6.35 -10.28
CA ILE A 482 -29.84 -6.18 -11.22
C ILE A 482 -29.88 -7.33 -12.24
N GLN A 483 -29.83 -7.01 -13.52
CA GLN A 483 -29.64 -7.98 -14.59
C GLN A 483 -28.37 -7.65 -15.38
N LYS A 484 -27.53 -8.65 -15.60
CA LYS A 484 -26.36 -8.52 -16.46
C LYS A 484 -26.74 -8.61 -17.93
N GLU A 485 -26.28 -7.66 -18.74
CA GLU A 485 -26.53 -7.64 -20.18
C GLU A 485 -25.24 -7.43 -20.97
N MET A 486 -25.12 -8.10 -22.12
CA MET A 486 -24.02 -7.86 -23.06
C MET A 486 -24.48 -6.86 -24.11
N PHE A 487 -23.88 -5.67 -24.10
CA PHE A 487 -24.13 -4.65 -25.09
C PHE A 487 -23.57 -5.04 -26.47
N LYS A 488 -24.03 -4.33 -27.50
CA LYS A 488 -23.60 -4.55 -28.89
C LYS A 488 -22.10 -4.37 -29.12
N SER A 489 -21.42 -3.60 -28.25
CA SER A 489 -19.96 -3.44 -28.27
C SER A 489 -19.21 -4.66 -27.72
N GLY A 490 -19.90 -5.64 -27.15
CA GLY A 490 -19.31 -6.77 -26.43
C GLY A 490 -19.02 -6.48 -24.96
N LYS A 491 -19.24 -5.23 -24.51
CA LYS A 491 -19.15 -4.82 -23.12
C LYS A 491 -20.32 -5.40 -22.31
N ILE A 492 -20.03 -5.83 -21.09
CA ILE A 492 -21.05 -6.19 -20.10
C ILE A 492 -21.50 -4.90 -19.40
N GLY A 493 -22.80 -4.72 -19.24
CA GLY A 493 -23.35 -3.74 -18.31
C GLY A 493 -24.53 -4.29 -17.53
N PHE A 494 -25.20 -3.40 -16.81
CA PHE A 494 -26.18 -3.75 -15.79
C PHE A 494 -27.49 -2.99 -16.05
N VAL A 495 -28.57 -3.75 -16.22
CA VAL A 495 -29.93 -3.22 -16.21
C VAL A 495 -30.43 -3.26 -14.78
N LEU A 496 -30.70 -2.09 -14.23
CA LEU A 496 -31.10 -1.88 -12.85
C LEU A 496 -32.60 -1.56 -12.84
N THR A 497 -33.40 -2.45 -12.28
CA THR A 497 -34.86 -2.32 -12.26
C THR A 497 -35.31 -1.78 -10.92
N LYS A 498 -36.13 -0.74 -10.94
CA LYS A 498 -36.76 -0.13 -9.76
C LYS A 498 -38.07 -0.83 -9.42
N GLY A 499 -38.56 -0.62 -8.20
CA GLY A 499 -39.86 -1.16 -7.76
C GLY A 499 -41.09 -0.66 -8.54
N ASP A 500 -40.93 0.37 -9.38
CA ASP A 500 -41.96 0.85 -10.31
C ASP A 500 -41.79 0.29 -11.75
N ASP A 501 -40.98 -0.76 -11.92
CA ASP A 501 -40.58 -1.40 -13.18
C ASP A 501 -39.79 -0.49 -14.14
N THR A 502 -39.40 0.72 -13.74
CA THR A 502 -38.50 1.55 -14.56
C THR A 502 -37.06 1.08 -14.45
N THR A 503 -36.30 1.25 -15.55
CA THR A 503 -34.93 0.73 -15.65
C THR A 503 -33.90 1.84 -15.79
N LEU A 504 -32.74 1.67 -15.16
CA LEU A 504 -31.51 2.41 -15.43
C LEU A 504 -30.49 1.45 -16.05
N ILE A 505 -29.61 1.99 -16.89
CA ILE A 505 -28.50 1.22 -17.47
C ILE A 505 -27.22 1.78 -16.87
N ALA A 506 -26.39 0.90 -16.31
CA ALA A 506 -25.08 1.25 -15.80
C ALA A 506 -23.99 0.44 -16.50
N SER A 507 -22.87 1.08 -16.82
CA SER A 507 -21.67 0.41 -17.34
C SER A 507 -20.94 -0.36 -16.24
N ASP A 508 -20.89 0.25 -15.05
CA ASP A 508 -20.10 -0.22 -13.92
C ASP A 508 -20.93 -0.06 -12.64
N LEU A 509 -20.70 -0.98 -11.69
CA LEU A 509 -21.18 -0.85 -10.32
C LEU A 509 -20.03 -0.38 -9.43
N TYR A 510 -20.38 0.32 -8.36
CA TYR A 510 -19.43 0.90 -7.42
C TYR A 510 -19.69 0.32 -6.04
N LYS A 511 -18.63 -0.02 -5.32
CA LYS A 511 -18.68 -0.28 -3.88
C LYS A 511 -18.66 1.08 -3.20
N ILE A 512 -19.60 1.30 -2.28
CA ILE A 512 -19.64 2.45 -1.39
C ILE A 512 -19.21 1.93 -0.03
N GLN A 513 -18.03 2.36 0.41
CA GLN A 513 -17.53 2.04 1.74
C GLN A 513 -17.83 3.23 2.64
N SER A 514 -18.73 3.01 3.60
CA SER A 514 -18.99 3.96 4.68
C SER A 514 -17.66 4.21 5.41
N VAL A 515 -17.25 5.46 5.45
CA VAL A 515 -15.93 5.87 5.97
C VAL A 515 -16.01 5.88 7.50
N GLU A 516 -15.07 5.18 8.14
CA GLU A 516 -14.94 4.97 9.58
C GLU A 516 -16.20 4.40 10.28
N ASP A 517 -16.40 3.09 10.18
CA ASP A 517 -17.42 2.40 10.98
C ASP A 517 -16.90 2.12 12.40
N MET A 518 -17.14 3.08 13.29
CA MET A 518 -16.73 3.01 14.69
C MET A 518 -17.60 2.02 15.47
N VAL A 519 -16.96 1.18 16.28
CA VAL A 519 -17.66 0.39 17.31
C VAL A 519 -18.13 1.40 18.36
N LYS A 520 -19.44 1.46 18.64
CA LYS A 520 -20.06 2.52 19.45
C LYS A 520 -19.29 2.82 20.76
N PHE A 521 -18.51 3.90 20.77
CA PHE A 521 -18.13 4.62 21.99
C PHE A 521 -19.00 5.86 22.12
N ALA A 522 -19.40 6.20 23.35
CA ALA A 522 -19.85 7.55 23.62
C ALA A 522 -18.65 8.49 23.44
N GLU A 523 -18.81 9.61 22.73
CA GLU A 523 -17.80 10.66 22.72
C GLU A 523 -17.44 11.02 24.16
N LEU A 524 -16.16 10.94 24.48
CA LEU A 524 -15.66 11.34 25.80
C LEU A 524 -15.61 12.87 25.86
N GLU A 525 -15.98 13.42 27.01
CA GLU A 525 -15.69 14.83 27.31
C GLU A 525 -14.19 15.09 27.15
N GLU A 526 -13.79 16.28 26.71
CA GLU A 526 -12.38 16.59 26.41
C GLU A 526 -11.42 16.25 27.56
N LYS A 527 -11.84 16.48 28.81
CA LYS A 527 -11.07 16.16 30.02
C LYS A 527 -10.83 14.65 30.24
N ASP A 528 -11.67 13.81 29.62
CA ASP A 528 -11.65 12.36 29.74
C ASP A 528 -11.03 11.68 28.50
N LYS A 529 -10.75 12.45 27.43
CA LYS A 529 -10.05 11.94 26.25
C LYS A 529 -8.61 11.54 26.57
N LEU A 530 -8.18 10.43 25.97
CA LEU A 530 -6.82 9.95 25.99
C LEU A 530 -5.91 10.92 25.22
N ARG A 531 -4.71 11.11 25.76
CA ARG A 531 -3.65 11.93 25.15
C ARG A 531 -2.53 11.05 24.63
N ALA A 532 -1.90 11.49 23.56
CA ALA A 532 -0.79 10.79 22.94
C ALA A 532 0.42 10.71 23.88
N THR A 533 0.63 11.75 24.69
CA THR A 533 1.75 11.84 25.62
C THR A 533 1.29 11.98 27.06
N LYS A 534 2.09 11.44 27.98
CA LYS A 534 1.83 11.48 29.43
C LYS A 534 1.74 12.88 30.03
N PHE A 535 2.22 13.91 29.33
CA PHE A 535 2.44 15.26 29.88
C PHE A 535 1.70 16.39 29.16
N GLU A 536 0.85 16.09 28.18
CA GLU A 536 -0.12 17.05 27.65
C GLU A 536 -1.24 17.30 28.67
N LYS A 537 -0.92 18.05 29.73
CA LYS A 537 -1.96 18.67 30.57
C LYS A 537 -2.46 19.93 29.87
N GLU A 538 -3.78 20.10 29.89
CA GLU A 538 -4.49 21.29 29.42
C GLU A 538 -3.74 22.58 29.79
N ALA A 539 -3.42 23.38 28.77
CA ALA A 539 -2.93 24.75 28.92
C ALA A 539 -4.09 25.72 29.12
#